data_AF-A9L1R6-F1
#
_entry.id   AF-A9L1R6-F1
#
_cell.length_a   1.000
_cell.length_b   1.000
_cell.length_c   1.000
_cell.angle_alpha   90.00
_cell.angle_beta   90.00
_cell.angle_gamma   90.00
#
_symmetry.space_group_name_H-M   'P 1'
#
loop_
_entity.id
_entity.type
_entity.pdbx_description
1 polymer ?
#
loop_
_entity_poly.entity_id
_entity_poly.type
_entity_poly.pdbx_seq_one_letter_code
_entity_poly.pdbx_strand_id
1 'polypeptide(L)'
;MKNEDNSILEIDRWLKWLKMAAYVGIGIFAVILITYAIKFRAFYDGFKAISNIPNDWSAFGSLLSGASSLLGAVGTVGVMLLAINQFKIQQKQILEQSKKQAEFESKQLEKWAEEARILKFQLYLSHQKQFEDMLLEFEASSRFRVNKRILYKKIFPKNNSNYVSFESEAGEDGYSFIFELHNKFNTLYQAAFHHDMETYTPENLVLKLNSIVKKLSLFCIESAVIGDLKDINKCNGNTGINIFNLYGTIDNIELLINSLSSFSGLGIFIKPDFDENIISYKLEKYYLGNCDTIHTTPTFNGLKELADLQVEFKKHINKGLFFDLDILHNKSDMKSTLEQWDRAIVQLSTDQHDIENIKKLKKAFSDSYEENSFEDFLSLRRRR
;
A
#
# COMPACT_ATOMS: atom_id res chain seq x y z
N MET A 1 -42.17 30.23 5.37
CA MET A 1 -43.25 29.66 4.54
C MET A 1 -44.63 30.26 4.80
N LYS A 2 -45.16 30.40 6.05
CA LYS A 2 -46.51 30.98 6.28
C LYS A 2 -46.74 32.44 5.83
N ASN A 3 -45.69 33.25 5.68
CA ASN A 3 -45.82 34.65 5.26
C ASN A 3 -45.88 34.86 3.74
N GLU A 4 -45.36 33.90 2.95
CA GLU A 4 -45.35 34.03 1.48
C GLU A 4 -46.74 33.79 0.90
N ASP A 5 -47.50 32.84 1.44
CA ASP A 5 -48.84 32.50 0.96
C ASP A 5 -49.84 33.66 1.13
N ASN A 6 -49.74 34.43 2.22
CA ASN A 6 -50.60 35.60 2.44
C ASN A 6 -50.32 36.73 1.44
N SER A 7 -49.04 36.96 1.09
CA SER A 7 -48.66 37.98 0.11
C SER A 7 -49.15 37.65 -1.30
N ILE A 8 -49.18 36.36 -1.66
CA ILE A 8 -49.65 35.89 -2.97
C ILE A 8 -51.16 36.11 -3.11
N LEU A 9 -51.90 35.88 -2.03
CA LEU A 9 -53.36 36.02 -1.98
C LEU A 9 -53.79 37.49 -2.06
N GLU A 10 -53.06 38.40 -1.42
CA GLU A 10 -53.30 39.84 -1.53
C GLU A 10 -53.02 40.38 -2.94
N ILE A 11 -51.94 39.94 -3.58
CA ILE A 11 -51.61 40.35 -4.95
C ILE A 11 -52.71 39.92 -5.93
N ASP A 12 -53.24 38.70 -5.82
CA ASP A 12 -54.33 38.23 -6.71
C ASP A 12 -55.62 39.03 -6.51
N ARG A 13 -55.92 39.41 -5.26
CA ARG A 13 -57.06 40.29 -4.94
C ARG A 13 -56.91 41.67 -5.57
N TRP A 14 -55.73 42.28 -5.46
CA TRP A 14 -55.42 43.56 -6.12
C TRP A 14 -55.51 43.46 -7.63
N LEU A 15 -55.04 42.36 -8.23
CA LEU A 15 -55.09 42.12 -9.67
C LEU A 15 -56.53 42.03 -10.20
N LYS A 16 -57.43 41.40 -9.44
CA LYS A 16 -58.87 41.34 -9.77
C LYS A 16 -59.53 42.71 -9.68
N TRP A 17 -59.24 43.47 -8.63
CA TRP A 17 -59.72 44.85 -8.49
C TRP A 17 -59.25 45.74 -9.64
N LEU A 18 -58.00 45.58 -10.04
CA LEU A 18 -57.40 46.37 -11.10
C LEU A 18 -57.99 46.02 -12.47
N LYS A 19 -58.22 44.73 -12.75
CA LYS A 19 -58.97 44.29 -13.94
C LYS A 19 -60.38 44.89 -13.97
N MET A 20 -61.09 44.87 -12.84
CA MET A 20 -62.41 45.51 -12.72
C MET A 20 -62.35 47.01 -12.98
N ALA A 21 -61.39 47.73 -12.39
CA ALA A 21 -61.20 49.15 -12.62
C ALA A 21 -60.88 49.48 -14.09
N ALA A 22 -60.06 48.65 -14.75
CA ALA A 22 -59.76 48.79 -16.17
C ALA A 22 -61.01 48.57 -17.04
N TYR A 23 -61.82 47.53 -16.77
CA TYR A 23 -63.07 47.30 -17.50
C TYR A 23 -64.09 48.43 -17.30
N VAL A 24 -64.20 48.95 -16.07
CA VAL A 24 -65.05 50.10 -15.76
C VAL A 24 -64.55 51.34 -16.49
N GLY A 25 -63.23 51.60 -16.50
CA GLY A 25 -62.63 52.73 -17.22
C GLY A 25 -62.87 52.65 -18.73
N ILE A 26 -62.69 51.48 -19.34
CA ILE A 26 -62.98 51.23 -20.76
C ILE A 26 -64.48 51.41 -21.03
N GLY A 27 -65.35 50.91 -20.15
CA GLY A 27 -66.80 51.07 -20.27
C GLY A 27 -67.24 52.53 -20.23
N ILE A 28 -66.73 53.31 -19.27
CA ILE A 28 -66.98 54.75 -19.16
C ILE A 28 -66.48 55.47 -20.41
N PHE A 29 -65.28 55.15 -20.88
CA PHE A 29 -64.71 55.76 -22.08
C PHE A 29 -65.53 55.44 -23.34
N ALA A 30 -65.97 54.18 -23.50
CA ALA A 30 -66.84 53.76 -24.59
C ALA A 30 -68.21 54.48 -24.53
N VAL A 31 -68.81 54.62 -23.34
CA VAL A 31 -70.06 55.36 -23.16
C VAL A 31 -69.90 56.83 -23.53
N ILE A 32 -68.78 57.47 -23.15
CA ILE A 32 -68.49 58.87 -23.52
C ILE A 32 -68.30 58.99 -25.05
N LEU A 33 -67.54 58.09 -25.67
CA LEU A 33 -67.38 58.06 -27.12
C LEU A 33 -68.70 57.82 -27.85
N ILE A 34 -69.55 56.92 -27.36
CA ILE A 34 -70.86 56.64 -27.95
C ILE A 34 -71.80 57.84 -27.79
N THR A 35 -71.86 58.46 -26.60
CA THR A 35 -72.70 59.65 -26.40
C THR A 35 -72.24 60.83 -27.25
N TYR A 36 -70.94 61.03 -27.42
CA TYR A 36 -70.40 62.02 -28.34
C TYR A 36 -70.63 61.64 -29.80
N ALA A 37 -70.43 60.38 -30.19
CA ALA A 37 -70.71 59.91 -31.55
C ALA A 37 -72.19 60.07 -31.93
N ILE A 38 -73.11 59.83 -30.99
CA ILE A 38 -74.55 60.07 -31.18
C ILE A 38 -74.82 61.58 -31.30
N LYS A 39 -74.24 62.42 -30.45
CA LYS A 39 -74.37 63.89 -30.57
C LYS A 39 -73.77 64.43 -31.87
N PHE A 40 -72.62 63.91 -32.30
CA PHE A 40 -71.96 64.29 -33.55
C PHE A 40 -72.72 63.77 -34.78
N ARG A 41 -73.33 62.57 -34.71
CA ARG A 41 -74.17 62.01 -35.77
C ARG A 41 -75.50 62.75 -35.89
N ALA A 42 -76.09 63.18 -34.78
CA ALA A 42 -77.22 64.10 -34.77
C ALA A 42 -76.85 65.48 -35.35
N PHE A 43 -75.57 65.86 -35.32
CA PHE A 43 -75.02 67.03 -36.00
C PHE A 43 -74.70 66.80 -37.48
N TYR A 44 -74.49 65.56 -37.92
CA TYR A 44 -74.10 65.22 -39.30
C TYR A 44 -75.25 65.32 -40.30
N ASP A 45 -76.50 65.09 -39.86
CA ASP A 45 -77.70 65.29 -40.69
C ASP A 45 -78.01 66.79 -40.95
N GLY A 46 -77.28 67.71 -40.31
CA GLY A 46 -77.33 69.15 -40.55
C GLY A 46 -75.99 69.68 -41.07
N PHE A 47 -75.78 69.67 -42.38
CA PHE A 47 -74.61 70.27 -43.03
C PHE A 47 -74.55 71.79 -42.81
N LYS A 48 -73.99 72.23 -41.67
CA LYS A 48 -73.21 73.47 -41.48
C LYS A 48 -72.75 73.57 -40.03
N ALA A 49 -71.45 73.82 -39.89
CA ALA A 49 -70.71 74.05 -38.66
C ALA A 49 -70.27 72.77 -37.91
N ILE A 50 -69.04 72.35 -38.23
CA ILE A 50 -68.02 72.27 -37.18
C ILE A 50 -68.31 73.39 -36.16
N SER A 51 -68.59 73.05 -34.90
CA SER A 51 -68.95 74.04 -33.88
C SER A 51 -67.99 75.23 -33.96
N ASN A 52 -68.53 76.41 -34.28
CA ASN A 52 -67.78 77.66 -34.37
C ASN A 52 -67.59 78.29 -32.97
N ILE A 53 -67.94 77.54 -31.92
CA ILE A 53 -67.81 77.93 -30.51
C ILE A 53 -66.50 77.31 -30.00
N PRO A 54 -65.44 78.13 -29.76
CA PRO A 54 -64.13 77.63 -29.34
C PRO A 54 -64.14 76.80 -28.07
N ASN A 55 -65.14 77.01 -27.19
CA ASN A 55 -65.30 76.26 -25.95
C ASN A 55 -65.59 74.76 -26.18
N ASP A 56 -66.26 74.39 -27.28
CA ASP A 56 -66.55 72.97 -27.56
C ASP A 56 -65.28 72.21 -27.97
N TRP A 57 -64.38 72.87 -28.70
CA TRP A 57 -63.06 72.32 -29.05
C TRP A 57 -62.14 72.21 -27.84
N SER A 58 -62.19 73.18 -26.93
CA SER A 58 -61.45 73.11 -25.66
C SER A 58 -61.98 72.00 -24.75
N ALA A 59 -63.30 71.81 -24.69
CA ALA A 59 -63.92 70.72 -23.93
C ALA A 59 -63.63 69.35 -24.53
N PHE A 60 -63.60 69.24 -25.86
CA PHE A 60 -63.19 68.01 -26.54
C PHE A 60 -61.70 67.70 -26.30
N GLY A 61 -60.82 68.70 -26.41
CA GLY A 61 -59.39 68.55 -26.19
C GLY A 61 -59.05 68.16 -24.75
N SER A 62 -59.72 68.74 -23.74
CA SER A 62 -59.53 68.37 -22.33
C SER A 62 -60.05 66.95 -22.04
N LEU A 63 -61.15 66.54 -22.67
CA LEU A 63 -61.70 65.20 -22.54
C LEU A 63 -60.80 64.16 -23.24
N LEU A 64 -60.31 64.45 -24.44
CA LEU A 64 -59.36 63.62 -25.17
C LEU A 64 -58.03 63.48 -24.41
N SER A 65 -57.54 64.57 -23.82
CA SER A 65 -56.33 64.57 -22.97
C SER A 65 -56.52 63.80 -21.65
N GLY A 66 -57.70 63.92 -21.03
CA GLY A 66 -58.09 63.12 -19.87
C GLY A 66 -58.17 61.64 -20.21
N ALA A 67 -58.76 61.30 -21.37
CA ALA A 67 -58.84 59.94 -21.87
C ALA A 67 -57.48 59.35 -22.26
N SER A 68 -56.60 60.13 -22.91
CA SER A 68 -55.24 59.68 -23.23
C SER A 68 -54.40 59.46 -21.98
N SER A 69 -54.57 60.30 -20.95
CA SER A 69 -53.94 60.11 -19.64
C SER A 69 -54.46 58.86 -18.93
N LEU A 70 -55.78 58.59 -19.01
CA LEU A 70 -56.38 57.37 -18.45
C LEU A 70 -55.86 56.12 -19.18
N LEU A 71 -55.80 56.14 -20.52
CA LEU A 71 -55.21 55.07 -21.32
C LEU A 71 -53.72 54.86 -21.02
N GLY A 72 -52.96 55.94 -20.84
CA GLY A 72 -51.56 55.90 -20.43
C GLY A 72 -51.37 55.31 -19.03
N ALA A 73 -52.25 55.66 -18.08
CA ALA A 73 -52.27 55.06 -16.75
C ALA A 73 -52.61 53.56 -16.79
N VAL A 74 -53.64 53.17 -17.55
CA VAL A 74 -53.99 51.75 -17.76
C VAL A 74 -52.84 50.99 -18.41
N GLY A 75 -52.17 51.58 -19.40
CA GLY A 75 -50.98 51.02 -20.05
C GLY A 75 -49.83 50.80 -19.07
N THR A 76 -49.50 51.81 -18.26
CA THR A 76 -48.43 51.74 -17.24
C THR A 76 -48.72 50.63 -16.22
N VAL A 77 -49.97 50.53 -15.77
CA VAL A 77 -50.36 49.47 -14.84
C VAL A 77 -50.33 48.09 -15.50
N GLY A 78 -50.73 47.99 -16.77
CA GLY A 78 -50.59 46.77 -17.57
C GLY A 78 -49.14 46.29 -17.66
N VAL A 79 -48.21 47.20 -17.93
CA VAL A 79 -46.76 46.91 -17.95
C VAL A 79 -46.26 46.46 -16.57
N MET A 80 -46.69 47.12 -15.49
CA MET A 80 -46.31 46.73 -14.12
C MET A 80 -46.81 45.32 -13.75
N LEU A 81 -48.03 44.95 -14.17
CA LEU A 81 -48.56 43.60 -13.96
C LEU A 81 -47.78 42.54 -14.75
N LEU A 82 -47.40 42.85 -16.00
CA LEU A 82 -46.56 41.96 -16.80
C LEU A 82 -45.17 41.79 -16.16
N ALA A 83 -44.58 42.86 -15.65
CA ALA A 83 -43.30 42.82 -14.94
C ALA A 83 -43.39 41.92 -13.69
N ILE A 84 -44.43 42.09 -12.85
CA ILE A 84 -44.64 41.23 -11.67
C ILE A 84 -44.78 39.76 -12.08
N ASN A 85 -45.51 39.48 -13.15
CA ASN A 85 -45.67 38.10 -13.64
C ASN A 85 -44.33 37.52 -14.15
N GLN A 86 -43.54 38.30 -14.89
CA GLN A 86 -42.21 37.92 -15.35
C GLN A 86 -41.25 37.65 -14.17
N PHE A 87 -41.25 38.51 -13.15
CA PHE A 87 -40.44 38.29 -11.94
C PHE A 87 -40.82 36.99 -11.22
N LYS A 88 -42.11 36.65 -11.14
CA LYS A 88 -42.55 35.38 -10.54
C LYS A 88 -42.07 34.16 -11.33
N ILE A 89 -42.13 34.22 -12.67
CA ILE A 89 -41.63 33.14 -13.54
C ILE A 89 -40.11 33.00 -13.38
N GLN A 90 -39.37 34.10 -13.37
CA GLN A 90 -37.92 34.11 -13.16
C GLN A 90 -37.53 33.54 -11.79
N GLN A 91 -38.21 33.93 -10.71
CA GLN A 91 -37.94 33.37 -9.38
C GLN A 91 -38.18 31.87 -9.32
N LYS A 92 -39.26 31.37 -9.96
CA LYS A 92 -39.50 29.93 -10.06
C LYS A 92 -38.40 29.23 -10.85
N GLN A 93 -37.95 29.80 -11.97
CA GLN A 93 -36.87 29.25 -12.77
C GLN A 93 -35.53 29.22 -12.01
N ILE A 94 -35.19 30.29 -11.29
CA ILE A 94 -33.98 30.35 -10.45
C ILE A 94 -34.05 29.28 -9.35
N LEU A 95 -35.20 29.11 -8.71
CA LEU A 95 -35.39 28.11 -7.66
C LEU A 95 -35.35 26.68 -8.20
N GLU A 96 -35.91 26.43 -9.38
CA GLU A 96 -35.79 25.12 -10.04
C GLU A 96 -34.35 24.83 -10.50
N GLN A 97 -33.65 25.84 -11.02
CA GLN A 97 -32.25 25.71 -11.41
C GLN A 97 -31.36 25.44 -10.19
N SER A 98 -31.56 26.14 -9.08
CA SER A 98 -30.79 25.92 -7.85
C SER A 98 -31.03 24.52 -7.28
N LYS A 99 -32.27 24.02 -7.31
CA LYS A 99 -32.59 22.64 -6.92
C LYS A 99 -31.90 21.62 -7.83
N LYS A 100 -32.00 21.78 -9.14
CA LYS A 100 -31.33 20.89 -10.11
C LYS A 100 -29.82 20.89 -9.94
N GLN A 101 -29.24 22.06 -9.66
CA GLN A 101 -27.81 22.20 -9.41
C GLN A 101 -27.40 21.51 -8.11
N ALA A 102 -28.12 21.70 -7.01
CA ALA A 102 -27.85 21.02 -5.75
C ALA A 102 -27.98 19.47 -5.88
N GLU A 103 -28.98 18.99 -6.62
CA GLU A 103 -29.13 17.55 -6.91
C GLU A 103 -27.96 17.02 -7.76
N PHE A 104 -27.51 17.80 -8.76
CA PHE A 104 -26.38 17.42 -9.60
C PHE A 104 -25.07 17.39 -8.82
N GLU A 105 -24.80 18.40 -7.98
CA GLU A 105 -23.64 18.46 -7.10
C GLU A 105 -23.62 17.30 -6.11
N SER A 106 -24.77 16.96 -5.51
CA SER A 106 -24.91 15.80 -4.63
C SER A 106 -24.55 14.48 -5.35
N LYS A 107 -25.07 14.28 -6.57
CA LYS A 107 -24.74 13.11 -7.40
C LYS A 107 -23.26 13.08 -7.81
N GLN A 108 -22.64 14.23 -8.05
CA GLN A 108 -21.21 14.29 -8.36
C GLN A 108 -20.36 13.92 -7.15
N LEU A 109 -20.70 14.42 -5.96
CA LEU A 109 -20.01 14.06 -4.72
C LEU A 109 -20.10 12.56 -4.44
N GLU A 110 -21.26 11.95 -4.67
CA GLU A 110 -21.45 10.50 -4.53
C GLU A 110 -20.56 9.72 -5.51
N LYS A 111 -20.53 10.12 -6.78
CA LYS A 111 -19.64 9.52 -7.79
C LYS A 111 -18.16 9.65 -7.42
N TRP A 112 -17.74 10.84 -6.99
CA TRP A 112 -16.34 11.06 -6.56
C TRP A 112 -15.98 10.23 -5.34
N ALA A 113 -16.91 10.04 -4.40
CA ALA A 113 -16.69 9.17 -3.25
C ALA A 113 -16.53 7.69 -3.68
N GLU A 114 -17.32 7.23 -4.66
CA GLU A 114 -17.20 5.89 -5.21
C GLU A 114 -15.88 5.69 -5.97
N GLU A 115 -15.51 6.62 -6.84
CA GLU A 115 -14.24 6.60 -7.59
C GLU A 115 -13.05 6.60 -6.63
N ALA A 116 -13.07 7.45 -5.59
CA ALA A 116 -12.03 7.48 -4.57
C ALA A 116 -11.91 6.15 -3.83
N ARG A 117 -13.02 5.44 -3.57
CA ARG A 117 -13.02 4.11 -2.95
C ARG A 117 -12.39 3.06 -3.88
N ILE A 118 -12.75 3.08 -5.16
CA ILE A 118 -12.18 2.16 -6.16
C ILE A 118 -10.67 2.39 -6.29
N LEU A 119 -10.23 3.65 -6.37
CA LEU A 119 -8.82 4.01 -6.47
C LEU A 119 -8.03 3.52 -5.25
N LYS A 120 -8.56 3.70 -4.02
CA LYS A 120 -7.93 3.19 -2.80
C LYS A 120 -7.78 1.67 -2.81
N PHE A 121 -8.80 0.95 -3.27
CA PHE A 121 -8.73 -0.50 -3.42
C PHE A 121 -7.68 -0.93 -4.46
N GLN A 122 -7.60 -0.23 -5.59
CA GLN A 122 -6.58 -0.50 -6.62
C GLN A 122 -5.16 -0.23 -6.09
N LEU A 123 -4.96 0.86 -5.35
CA LEU A 123 -3.69 1.16 -4.69
C LEU A 123 -3.31 0.06 -3.68
N TYR A 124 -4.27 -0.44 -2.91
CA TYR A 124 -4.06 -1.53 -1.96
C TYR A 124 -3.56 -2.79 -2.67
N LEU A 125 -4.25 -3.21 -3.73
CA LEU A 125 -3.87 -4.38 -4.52
C LEU A 125 -2.51 -4.21 -5.20
N SER A 126 -2.25 -3.02 -5.75
CA SER A 126 -0.98 -2.69 -6.39
C SER A 126 0.19 -2.77 -5.41
N HIS A 127 0.03 -2.18 -4.23
CA HIS A 127 1.06 -2.19 -3.18
C HIS A 127 1.33 -3.60 -2.67
N GLN A 128 0.28 -4.39 -2.43
CA GLN A 128 0.43 -5.80 -2.04
C GLN A 128 1.15 -6.60 -3.13
N LYS A 129 0.81 -6.38 -4.41
CA LYS A 129 1.46 -7.07 -5.52
C LYS A 129 2.95 -6.72 -5.63
N GLN A 130 3.31 -5.43 -5.57
CA GLN A 130 4.72 -5.00 -5.59
C GLN A 130 5.52 -5.60 -4.44
N PHE A 131 4.92 -5.71 -3.25
CA PHE A 131 5.52 -6.39 -2.11
C PHE A 131 5.74 -7.89 -2.39
N GLU A 132 4.75 -8.57 -2.96
CA GLU A 132 4.87 -9.99 -3.33
C GLU A 132 5.93 -10.24 -4.40
N ASP A 133 6.03 -9.34 -5.39
CA ASP A 133 7.01 -9.41 -6.47
C ASP A 133 8.44 -9.23 -5.92
N MET A 134 8.69 -8.25 -5.04
CA MET A 134 9.99 -8.08 -4.36
C MET A 134 10.37 -9.31 -3.53
N LEU A 135 9.41 -9.93 -2.84
CA LEU A 135 9.67 -11.17 -2.11
C LEU A 135 9.96 -12.35 -3.05
N LEU A 136 9.35 -12.40 -4.24
CA LEU A 136 9.67 -13.44 -5.24
C LEU A 136 11.10 -13.32 -5.74
N GLU A 137 11.60 -12.11 -5.95
CA GLU A 137 12.99 -11.87 -6.34
C GLU A 137 13.95 -12.39 -5.25
N PHE A 138 13.67 -12.09 -3.98
CA PHE A 138 14.42 -12.63 -2.85
C PHE A 138 14.34 -14.16 -2.73
N GLU A 139 13.17 -14.75 -2.97
CA GLU A 139 12.97 -16.20 -2.96
C GLU A 139 13.70 -16.89 -4.12
N ALA A 140 13.96 -16.19 -5.23
CA ALA A 140 14.71 -16.73 -6.36
C ALA A 140 16.21 -16.81 -6.06
N SER A 141 16.74 -15.91 -5.24
CA SER A 141 18.16 -15.88 -4.85
C SER A 141 18.47 -16.57 -3.53
N SER A 142 17.45 -16.96 -2.76
CA SER A 142 17.62 -17.57 -1.43
C SER A 142 16.91 -18.93 -1.32
N ARG A 143 17.43 -19.76 -0.41
CA ARG A 143 16.78 -21.03 -0.01
C ARG A 143 15.51 -20.85 0.82
N PHE A 144 15.25 -19.63 1.27
CA PHE A 144 14.11 -19.31 2.10
C PHE A 144 12.87 -19.05 1.26
N ARG A 145 11.73 -19.31 1.88
CA ARG A 145 10.42 -18.93 1.38
C ARG A 145 9.70 -18.16 2.45
N VAL A 146 8.90 -17.19 2.01
CA VAL A 146 8.30 -16.20 2.88
C VAL A 146 6.80 -16.39 2.87
N ASN A 147 6.17 -16.39 4.05
CA ASN A 147 4.72 -16.26 4.10
C ASN A 147 4.32 -14.80 3.83
N LYS A 148 4.19 -14.46 2.54
CA LYS A 148 3.99 -13.09 2.02
C LYS A 148 2.82 -12.39 2.69
N ARG A 149 1.69 -13.07 2.83
CA ARG A 149 0.47 -12.51 3.45
C ARG A 149 0.69 -12.17 4.92
N ILE A 150 1.29 -13.08 5.69
CA ILE A 150 1.56 -12.85 7.12
C ILE A 150 2.58 -11.72 7.29
N LEU A 151 3.66 -11.73 6.50
CA LEU A 151 4.69 -10.70 6.60
C LEU A 151 4.16 -9.32 6.20
N TYR A 152 3.40 -9.22 5.11
CA TYR A 152 2.76 -7.97 4.69
C TYR A 152 1.87 -7.40 5.80
N LYS A 153 1.06 -8.25 6.46
CA LYS A 153 0.20 -7.82 7.57
C LYS A 153 0.97 -7.44 8.84
N LYS A 154 2.18 -7.97 9.04
CA LYS A 154 3.05 -7.55 10.15
C LYS A 154 3.66 -6.16 9.90
N ILE A 155 4.05 -5.86 8.66
CA ILE A 155 4.68 -4.58 8.29
C ILE A 155 3.63 -3.47 8.15
N PHE A 156 2.49 -3.79 7.55
CA PHE A 156 1.40 -2.87 7.25
C PHE A 156 0.07 -3.35 7.86
N PRO A 157 -0.08 -3.36 9.19
CA PRO A 157 -1.25 -3.94 9.86
C PRO A 157 -2.56 -3.25 9.50
N LYS A 158 -2.53 -1.93 9.27
CA LYS A 158 -3.72 -1.14 8.93
C LYS A 158 -4.13 -1.21 7.46
N ASN A 159 -3.26 -1.69 6.56
CA ASN A 159 -3.56 -1.73 5.13
C ASN A 159 -4.72 -2.68 4.84
N ASN A 160 -5.76 -2.15 4.20
CA ASN A 160 -6.98 -2.86 3.80
C ASN A 160 -7.59 -2.21 2.55
N SER A 161 -8.76 -2.68 2.11
CA SER A 161 -9.41 -2.17 0.89
C SER A 161 -9.76 -0.67 0.93
N ASN A 162 -9.85 -0.08 2.12
CA ASN A 162 -10.29 1.30 2.34
C ASN A 162 -9.16 2.23 2.79
N TYR A 163 -7.99 1.68 3.16
CA TYR A 163 -6.86 2.44 3.67
C TYR A 163 -5.54 1.79 3.26
N VAL A 164 -4.61 2.60 2.74
CA VAL A 164 -3.29 2.16 2.30
C VAL A 164 -2.26 3.16 2.78
N SER A 165 -1.29 2.67 3.56
CA SER A 165 -0.05 3.36 3.89
C SER A 165 1.10 2.68 3.16
N PHE A 166 2.03 3.48 2.67
CA PHE A 166 3.30 3.04 2.08
C PHE A 166 4.42 2.99 3.13
N GLU A 167 4.21 3.64 4.28
CA GLU A 167 5.17 3.69 5.37
C GLU A 167 4.80 2.69 6.46
N SER A 168 5.81 2.00 7.02
CA SER A 168 5.57 1.12 8.16
C SER A 168 5.28 1.98 9.40
N GLU A 169 4.06 1.85 9.90
CA GLU A 169 3.62 2.58 11.08
C GLU A 169 4.24 2.00 12.36
N ALA A 170 4.48 2.87 13.34
CA ALA A 170 4.86 2.45 14.69
C ALA A 170 3.72 1.66 15.36
N GLY A 171 4.08 0.58 16.06
CA GLY A 171 3.18 -0.18 16.91
C GLY A 171 2.81 0.59 18.19
N GLU A 172 2.08 -0.08 19.09
CA GLU A 172 1.70 0.47 20.40
C GLU A 172 2.92 0.80 21.28
N ASP A 173 4.03 0.13 21.04
CA ASP A 173 5.33 0.33 21.67
C ASP A 173 6.14 1.49 21.08
N GLY A 174 5.59 2.19 20.07
CA GLY A 174 6.22 3.33 19.41
C GLY A 174 7.27 2.95 18.36
N TYR A 175 7.48 1.67 18.07
CA TYR A 175 8.46 1.20 17.09
C TYR A 175 7.78 0.47 15.94
N SER A 176 8.29 0.68 14.71
CA SER A 176 7.81 -0.08 13.57
C SER A 176 8.36 -1.52 13.62
N PHE A 177 7.64 -2.46 13.01
CA PHE A 177 8.08 -3.87 12.94
C PHE A 177 9.48 -4.01 12.32
N ILE A 178 9.78 -3.18 11.30
CA ILE A 178 11.09 -3.15 10.64
C ILE A 178 12.18 -2.60 11.57
N PHE A 179 11.88 -1.57 12.34
CA PHE A 179 12.83 -1.04 13.33
C PHE A 179 13.16 -2.09 14.41
N GLU A 180 12.15 -2.84 14.87
CA GLU A 180 12.38 -3.93 15.83
C GLU A 180 13.25 -5.05 15.22
N LEU A 181 13.01 -5.41 13.96
CA LEU A 181 13.85 -6.37 13.23
C LEU A 181 15.28 -5.88 13.10
N HIS A 182 15.46 -4.61 12.73
CA HIS A 182 16.76 -3.98 12.64
C HIS A 182 17.52 -4.03 13.97
N ASN A 183 16.86 -3.68 15.08
CA ASN A 183 17.48 -3.75 16.41
C ASN A 183 17.82 -5.19 16.82
N LYS A 184 16.96 -6.17 16.53
CA LYS A 184 17.26 -7.58 16.79
C LYS A 184 18.43 -8.07 15.96
N PHE A 185 18.50 -7.69 14.69
CA PHE A 185 19.61 -8.04 13.81
C PHE A 185 20.91 -7.37 14.27
N ASN A 186 20.87 -6.09 14.64
CA ASN A 186 22.03 -5.41 15.23
C ASN A 186 22.46 -6.03 16.56
N THR A 187 21.52 -6.46 17.40
CA THR A 187 21.86 -7.15 18.66
C THR A 187 22.47 -8.53 18.40
N LEU A 188 21.97 -9.26 17.39
CA LEU A 188 22.60 -10.49 16.90
C LEU A 188 24.03 -10.18 16.46
N TYR A 189 24.20 -9.15 15.63
CA TYR A 189 25.49 -8.73 15.11
C TYR A 189 26.46 -8.33 16.22
N GLN A 190 26.07 -7.45 17.13
CA GLN A 190 26.93 -7.02 18.24
C GLN A 190 27.37 -8.19 19.12
N ALA A 191 26.44 -9.10 19.43
CA ALA A 191 26.74 -10.29 20.22
C ALA A 191 27.68 -11.27 19.47
N ALA A 192 27.54 -11.34 18.16
CA ALA A 192 28.32 -12.24 17.32
C ALA A 192 29.74 -11.68 17.05
N PHE A 193 29.86 -10.38 16.72
CA PHE A 193 31.04 -9.83 16.04
C PHE A 193 31.83 -8.74 16.80
N HIS A 194 31.32 -8.15 17.90
CA HIS A 194 31.82 -6.83 18.35
C HIS A 194 32.18 -6.64 19.82
N HIS A 195 32.47 -7.67 20.63
CA HIS A 195 33.38 -7.62 21.81
C HIS A 195 32.95 -8.49 23.00
N ASP A 196 31.74 -9.03 23.05
CA ASP A 196 31.26 -9.75 24.25
C ASP A 196 31.40 -11.28 24.14
N MET A 197 32.61 -11.71 23.73
CA MET A 197 32.94 -13.12 23.49
C MET A 197 32.82 -14.03 24.72
N GLU A 198 32.69 -13.47 25.92
CA GLU A 198 32.51 -14.21 27.17
C GLU A 198 31.05 -14.61 27.42
N THR A 199 30.07 -13.85 26.93
CA THR A 199 28.63 -14.15 27.10
C THR A 199 28.03 -14.86 25.87
N TYR A 200 28.79 -14.94 24.79
CA TYR A 200 28.38 -15.53 23.53
C TYR A 200 28.49 -17.07 23.54
N THR A 201 27.35 -17.75 23.51
CA THR A 201 27.29 -19.19 23.20
C THR A 201 26.75 -19.42 21.79
N PRO A 202 27.25 -20.43 21.05
CA PRO A 202 26.69 -20.82 19.75
C PRO A 202 25.19 -21.09 19.79
N GLU A 203 24.65 -21.62 20.89
CA GLU A 203 23.21 -21.82 21.02
C GLU A 203 22.46 -20.49 21.05
N ASN A 204 22.96 -19.50 21.79
CA ASN A 204 22.33 -18.19 21.86
C ASN A 204 22.32 -17.49 20.49
N LEU A 205 23.38 -17.64 19.68
CA LEU A 205 23.38 -17.14 18.31
C LEU A 205 22.27 -17.78 17.48
N VAL A 206 22.22 -19.11 17.47
CA VAL A 206 21.21 -19.85 16.69
C VAL A 206 19.81 -19.52 17.18
N LEU A 207 19.59 -19.38 18.48
CA LEU A 207 18.30 -18.98 19.05
C LEU A 207 17.89 -17.58 18.59
N LYS A 208 18.81 -16.60 18.62
CA LYS A 208 18.55 -15.24 18.13
C LYS A 208 18.29 -15.23 16.61
N LEU A 209 19.09 -15.96 15.84
CA LEU A 209 18.92 -16.08 14.39
C LEU A 209 17.58 -16.73 14.04
N ASN A 210 17.24 -17.85 14.69
CA ASN A 210 15.95 -18.52 14.52
C ASN A 210 14.78 -17.62 14.96
N SER A 211 14.96 -16.78 15.99
CA SER A 211 13.97 -15.77 16.36
C SER A 211 13.72 -14.77 15.23
N ILE A 212 14.77 -14.28 14.55
CA ILE A 212 14.65 -13.39 13.40
C ILE A 212 13.97 -14.09 12.22
N VAL A 213 14.42 -15.30 11.87
CA VAL A 213 13.84 -16.15 10.81
C VAL A 213 12.34 -16.36 11.04
N LYS A 214 11.94 -16.74 12.27
CA LYS A 214 10.54 -16.91 12.66
C LYS A 214 9.75 -15.60 12.58
N LYS A 215 10.35 -14.48 13.01
CA LYS A 215 9.69 -13.18 13.00
C LYS A 215 9.43 -12.67 11.58
N LEU A 216 10.38 -12.89 10.67
CA LEU A 216 10.26 -12.67 9.23
C LEU A 216 9.34 -13.68 8.53
N SER A 217 8.83 -14.68 9.25
CA SER A 217 7.97 -15.74 8.69
C SER A 217 8.65 -16.49 7.54
N LEU A 218 9.95 -16.72 7.68
CA LEU A 218 10.76 -17.53 6.77
C LEU A 218 10.60 -19.02 7.09
N PHE A 219 10.64 -19.84 6.05
CA PHE A 219 10.72 -21.28 6.14
C PHE A 219 11.55 -21.85 4.98
N CYS A 220 12.27 -22.93 5.25
CA CYS A 220 13.07 -23.63 4.24
C CYS A 220 12.20 -24.68 3.54
N ILE A 221 12.12 -24.65 2.20
CA ILE A 221 11.43 -25.69 1.41
C ILE A 221 12.42 -26.75 0.92
N GLU A 222 13.68 -26.39 0.75
CA GLU A 222 14.71 -27.30 0.28
C GLU A 222 14.91 -28.49 1.22
N SER A 223 15.32 -29.60 0.63
CA SER A 223 15.74 -30.77 1.39
C SER A 223 16.87 -30.38 2.33
N ALA A 224 16.88 -30.94 3.54
CA ALA A 224 17.95 -30.69 4.49
C ALA A 224 19.29 -31.10 3.89
N VAL A 225 20.24 -30.16 3.91
CA VAL A 225 21.63 -30.36 3.49
C VAL A 225 22.46 -30.61 4.76
N ILE A 226 23.60 -31.28 4.60
CA ILE A 226 24.53 -31.53 5.70
C ILE A 226 24.91 -30.19 6.34
N GLY A 227 24.89 -30.13 7.68
CA GLY A 227 25.16 -28.92 8.44
C GLY A 227 23.93 -28.05 8.70
N ASP A 228 22.77 -28.36 8.12
CA ASP A 228 21.53 -27.67 8.45
C ASP A 228 21.08 -28.01 9.86
N LEU A 229 20.72 -26.99 10.65
CA LEU A 229 20.23 -27.19 12.00
C LEU A 229 18.79 -27.72 12.02
N LYS A 230 18.56 -28.70 12.90
CA LYS A 230 17.25 -29.29 13.16
C LYS A 230 16.38 -28.37 14.02
N ASP A 231 15.20 -27.99 13.54
CA ASP A 231 14.11 -27.46 14.37
C ASP A 231 13.40 -28.63 15.05
N ILE A 232 13.79 -28.90 16.29
CA ILE A 232 13.27 -29.99 17.13
C ILE A 232 11.73 -29.89 17.28
N ASN A 233 11.15 -28.71 17.06
CA ASN A 233 9.71 -28.48 17.20
C ASN A 233 8.89 -28.74 15.92
N LYS A 234 9.50 -29.11 14.78
CA LYS A 234 8.79 -29.33 13.50
C LYS A 234 9.10 -30.70 12.90
N CYS A 235 8.07 -31.39 12.38
CA CYS A 235 8.19 -32.74 11.79
C CYS A 235 9.13 -32.82 10.57
N ASN A 236 9.31 -31.74 9.79
CA ASN A 236 10.30 -31.66 8.69
C ASN A 236 11.57 -30.87 9.06
N GLY A 237 11.63 -30.35 10.29
CA GLY A 237 12.83 -29.99 11.03
C GLY A 237 13.92 -29.11 10.38
N ASN A 238 13.83 -28.58 9.17
CA ASN A 238 14.92 -27.76 8.63
C ASN A 238 14.73 -26.28 9.00
N THR A 239 15.67 -25.71 9.73
CA THR A 239 15.70 -24.26 10.03
C THR A 239 16.13 -23.41 8.84
N GLY A 240 16.82 -24.02 7.85
CA GLY A 240 17.51 -23.32 6.75
C GLY A 240 18.84 -22.69 7.17
N ILE A 241 19.18 -22.76 8.47
CA ILE A 241 20.46 -22.27 9.01
C ILE A 241 21.49 -23.39 8.84
N ASN A 242 22.49 -23.14 8.00
CA ASN A 242 23.60 -24.07 7.81
C ASN A 242 24.81 -23.62 8.64
N ILE A 243 25.37 -24.51 9.46
CA ILE A 243 26.52 -24.17 10.32
C ILE A 243 27.80 -23.87 9.53
N PHE A 244 27.95 -24.47 8.34
CA PHE A 244 29.10 -24.28 7.46
C PHE A 244 28.94 -23.05 6.55
N ASN A 245 27.71 -22.59 6.33
CA ASN A 245 27.40 -21.39 5.55
C ASN A 245 26.48 -20.44 6.34
N LEU A 246 26.91 -20.11 7.55
CA LEU A 246 26.17 -19.20 8.41
C LEU A 246 26.14 -17.78 7.81
N TYR A 247 27.25 -17.35 7.20
CA TYR A 247 27.36 -16.04 6.57
C TYR A 247 26.33 -15.87 5.47
N GLY A 248 26.21 -16.82 4.54
CA GLY A 248 25.19 -16.77 3.51
C GLY A 248 23.76 -16.73 4.07
N THR A 249 23.52 -17.33 5.24
CA THR A 249 22.22 -17.22 5.92
C THR A 249 21.98 -15.80 6.45
N ILE A 250 23.00 -15.20 7.09
CA ILE A 250 22.93 -13.84 7.64
C ILE A 250 22.79 -12.81 6.51
N ASP A 251 23.56 -12.95 5.44
CA ASP A 251 23.52 -12.09 4.25
C ASP A 251 22.13 -12.11 3.58
N ASN A 252 21.55 -13.30 3.39
CA ASN A 252 20.17 -13.41 2.91
C ASN A 252 19.16 -12.68 3.82
N ILE A 253 19.31 -12.80 5.13
CA ILE A 253 18.42 -12.11 6.08
C ILE A 253 18.64 -10.59 6.03
N GLU A 254 19.88 -10.14 5.93
CA GLU A 254 20.24 -8.72 5.77
C GLU A 254 19.64 -8.14 4.49
N LEU A 255 19.86 -8.78 3.35
CA LEU A 255 19.30 -8.38 2.06
C LEU A 255 17.79 -8.25 2.12
N LEU A 256 17.10 -9.20 2.77
CA LEU A 256 15.66 -9.12 2.98
C LEU A 256 15.28 -7.94 3.87
N ILE A 257 15.91 -7.77 5.04
CA ILE A 257 15.58 -6.66 5.95
C ILE A 257 15.81 -5.31 5.26
N ASN A 258 16.90 -5.16 4.51
CA ASN A 258 17.21 -3.95 3.75
C ASN A 258 16.17 -3.69 2.64
N SER A 259 15.76 -4.74 1.93
CA SER A 259 14.70 -4.64 0.91
C SER A 259 13.35 -4.23 1.53
N LEU A 260 13.00 -4.80 2.68
CA LEU A 260 11.79 -4.44 3.42
C LEU A 260 11.85 -3.01 3.98
N SER A 261 13.02 -2.58 4.47
CA SER A 261 13.26 -1.22 4.96
C SER A 261 13.14 -0.18 3.85
N SER A 262 13.68 -0.47 2.68
CA SER A 262 13.54 0.38 1.49
C SER A 262 12.09 0.43 1.01
N PHE A 263 11.41 -0.72 0.96
CA PHE A 263 10.01 -0.80 0.53
C PHE A 263 9.07 -0.05 1.47
N SER A 264 9.34 -0.07 2.78
CA SER A 264 8.52 0.57 3.81
C SER A 264 8.85 2.04 4.09
N GLY A 265 9.73 2.65 3.29
CA GLY A 265 10.08 4.08 3.39
C GLY A 265 10.93 4.47 4.60
N LEU A 266 11.38 3.53 5.43
CA LEU A 266 12.19 3.83 6.62
C LEU A 266 13.63 4.18 6.26
N GLY A 267 14.16 3.63 5.15
CA GLY A 267 15.51 3.95 4.66
C GLY A 267 16.65 3.59 5.64
N ILE A 268 16.38 2.68 6.58
CA ILE A 268 17.39 2.19 7.52
C ILE A 268 18.11 1.02 6.85
N PHE A 269 19.39 1.18 6.55
CA PHE A 269 20.21 0.15 5.93
C PHE A 269 21.15 -0.48 6.96
N ILE A 270 21.11 -1.79 7.02
CA ILE A 270 22.10 -2.60 7.72
C ILE A 270 23.26 -2.81 6.76
N LYS A 271 24.46 -2.46 7.20
CA LYS A 271 25.70 -2.87 6.53
C LYS A 271 26.70 -3.29 7.61
N PRO A 272 26.72 -4.57 7.98
CA PRO A 272 27.63 -5.06 8.99
C PRO A 272 29.05 -5.19 8.42
N ASP A 273 30.04 -5.02 9.29
CA ASP A 273 31.46 -5.19 8.96
C ASP A 273 31.92 -6.56 9.51
N PHE A 274 31.98 -7.56 8.64
CA PHE A 274 32.10 -8.95 9.06
C PHE A 274 33.55 -9.44 9.07
N ASP A 275 33.99 -9.98 10.21
CA ASP A 275 35.09 -10.96 10.26
C ASP A 275 34.51 -12.39 10.25
N GLU A 276 34.36 -12.94 9.04
CA GLU A 276 33.68 -14.21 8.74
C GLU A 276 34.28 -15.42 9.48
N ASN A 277 35.59 -15.40 9.74
CA ASN A 277 36.36 -16.58 10.11
C ASN A 277 36.14 -17.03 11.56
N ILE A 278 35.94 -16.10 12.49
CA ILE A 278 35.95 -16.40 13.93
C ILE A 278 34.65 -17.05 14.40
N ILE A 279 33.51 -16.67 13.80
CA ILE A 279 32.18 -17.11 14.26
C ILE A 279 31.84 -18.50 13.75
N SER A 280 32.06 -18.70 12.45
CA SER A 280 31.86 -20.00 11.80
C SER A 280 32.62 -21.08 12.56
N TYR A 281 33.86 -20.79 13.01
CA TYR A 281 34.67 -21.71 13.81
C TYR A 281 34.03 -22.17 15.13
N LYS A 282 33.60 -21.23 16.00
CA LYS A 282 33.03 -21.60 17.32
C LYS A 282 31.73 -22.37 17.18
N LEU A 283 30.93 -22.00 16.17
CA LEU A 283 29.62 -22.59 15.94
C LEU A 283 29.74 -24.00 15.34
N GLU A 284 30.61 -24.18 14.35
CA GLU A 284 30.96 -25.49 13.79
C GLU A 284 31.42 -26.43 14.91
N LYS A 285 32.42 -26.03 15.70
CA LYS A 285 32.96 -26.85 16.79
C LYS A 285 31.89 -27.30 17.78
N TYR A 286 30.99 -26.39 18.18
CA TYR A 286 29.93 -26.70 19.15
C TYR A 286 28.89 -27.67 18.58
N TYR A 287 28.38 -27.41 17.38
CA TYR A 287 27.30 -28.22 16.81
C TYR A 287 27.81 -29.57 16.29
N LEU A 288 29.05 -29.64 15.83
CA LEU A 288 29.67 -30.91 15.39
C LEU A 288 29.98 -31.82 16.59
N GLY A 289 30.17 -31.25 17.79
CA GLY A 289 30.16 -32.00 19.05
C GLY A 289 28.78 -32.52 19.47
N ASN A 290 27.69 -31.97 18.92
CA ASN A 290 26.29 -32.24 19.29
C ASN A 290 25.46 -32.69 18.07
N CYS A 291 25.88 -33.80 17.45
CA CYS A 291 25.35 -34.30 16.17
C CYS A 291 23.82 -34.48 16.09
N ASP A 292 23.13 -34.67 17.22
CA ASP A 292 21.66 -34.83 17.26
C ASP A 292 20.92 -33.58 16.78
N THR A 293 21.55 -32.41 16.86
CA THR A 293 20.97 -31.11 16.53
C THR A 293 21.17 -30.68 15.08
N ILE A 294 21.94 -31.44 14.29
CA ILE A 294 22.20 -31.17 12.87
C ILE A 294 21.51 -32.25 12.02
N HIS A 295 20.99 -31.86 10.85
CA HIS A 295 20.70 -32.79 9.77
C HIS A 295 22.02 -33.34 9.23
N THR A 296 22.32 -34.55 9.69
CA THR A 296 23.34 -35.38 9.09
C THR A 296 22.66 -36.32 8.11
N THR A 297 23.27 -36.53 6.95
CA THR A 297 23.02 -37.74 6.18
C THR A 297 23.28 -38.96 7.08
N PRO A 298 22.58 -40.10 6.88
CA PRO A 298 22.66 -41.23 7.81
C PRO A 298 24.13 -41.59 8.08
N THR A 299 24.50 -41.50 9.37
CA THR A 299 25.78 -41.90 9.97
C THR A 299 26.99 -41.77 9.05
N PHE A 300 27.32 -40.53 8.68
CA PHE A 300 28.63 -40.24 8.14
C PHE A 300 29.66 -40.31 9.28
N ASN A 301 30.34 -41.46 9.43
CA ASN A 301 31.54 -41.52 10.28
C ASN A 301 32.61 -40.60 9.68
N GLY A 302 33.29 -39.80 10.51
CA GLY A 302 34.23 -38.79 10.02
C GLY A 302 33.73 -37.35 10.10
N LEU A 303 32.46 -37.09 10.46
CA LEU A 303 31.93 -35.72 10.48
C LEU A 303 32.66 -34.84 11.51
N LYS A 304 33.03 -35.44 12.64
CA LYS A 304 33.79 -34.78 13.71
C LYS A 304 35.23 -34.53 13.26
N GLU A 305 35.85 -35.49 12.61
CA GLU A 305 37.20 -35.40 12.08
C GLU A 305 37.29 -34.35 10.97
N LEU A 306 36.26 -34.28 10.12
CA LEU A 306 36.10 -33.24 9.11
C LEU A 306 35.95 -31.85 9.74
N ALA A 307 35.13 -31.75 10.80
CA ALA A 307 34.97 -30.53 11.57
C ALA A 307 36.31 -30.05 12.11
N ASP A 308 37.02 -30.91 12.84
CA ASP A 308 38.30 -30.61 13.45
C ASP A 308 39.34 -30.24 12.39
N LEU A 309 39.29 -30.88 11.21
CA LEU A 309 40.16 -30.53 10.09
C LEU A 309 39.84 -29.14 9.51
N GLN A 310 38.56 -28.83 9.26
CA GLN A 310 38.13 -27.54 8.72
C GLN A 310 38.47 -26.41 9.68
N VAL A 311 38.24 -26.64 10.97
CA VAL A 311 38.67 -25.81 12.10
C VAL A 311 40.16 -25.48 12.01
N GLU A 312 41.00 -26.50 11.85
CA GLU A 312 42.45 -26.30 11.87
C GLU A 312 42.91 -25.54 10.64
N PHE A 313 42.36 -25.85 9.46
CA PHE A 313 42.67 -25.11 8.23
C PHE A 313 42.28 -23.63 8.29
N LYS A 314 41.13 -23.28 8.89
CA LYS A 314 40.68 -21.89 9.02
C LYS A 314 41.61 -21.03 9.88
N LYS A 315 42.40 -21.63 10.79
CA LYS A 315 43.43 -20.89 11.56
C LYS A 315 44.58 -20.38 10.69
N HIS A 316 44.79 -21.01 9.53
CA HIS A 316 45.96 -20.78 8.68
C HIS A 316 45.60 -20.22 7.30
N ILE A 317 44.37 -20.43 6.84
CA ILE A 317 43.85 -19.91 5.58
C ILE A 317 42.59 -19.09 5.89
N ASN A 318 42.60 -17.79 5.56
CA ASN A 318 41.50 -16.84 5.77
C ASN A 318 40.16 -17.22 5.10
N LYS A 319 40.09 -18.31 4.32
CA LYS A 319 38.86 -18.83 3.72
C LYS A 319 38.55 -20.27 4.15
N GLY A 320 39.40 -20.87 4.99
CA GLY A 320 39.38 -22.30 5.27
C GLY A 320 39.57 -23.17 4.04
N LEU A 321 39.18 -24.43 4.16
CA LEU A 321 38.97 -25.32 3.01
C LEU A 321 37.57 -25.08 2.46
N PHE A 322 37.47 -24.79 1.16
CA PHE A 322 36.19 -24.88 0.48
C PHE A 322 35.79 -26.35 0.44
N PHE A 323 34.70 -26.67 1.14
CA PHE A 323 34.18 -28.03 1.20
C PHE A 323 32.77 -28.05 0.66
N ASP A 324 32.63 -28.50 -0.58
CA ASP A 324 31.33 -28.83 -1.13
C ASP A 324 30.91 -30.18 -0.55
N LEU A 325 29.84 -30.17 0.25
CA LEU A 325 29.33 -31.36 0.92
C LEU A 325 28.77 -32.38 -0.08
N ASP A 326 28.42 -31.97 -1.30
CA ASP A 326 27.99 -32.89 -2.36
C ASP A 326 29.13 -33.82 -2.79
N ILE A 327 30.39 -33.42 -2.59
CA ILE A 327 31.57 -34.24 -2.85
C ILE A 327 31.61 -35.48 -1.95
N LEU A 328 31.04 -35.42 -0.73
CA LEU A 328 30.95 -36.57 0.17
C LEU A 328 30.17 -37.73 -0.46
N HIS A 329 29.26 -37.41 -1.40
CA HIS A 329 28.42 -38.34 -2.13
C HIS A 329 29.06 -38.86 -3.42
N ASN A 330 30.34 -38.62 -3.66
CA ASN A 330 31.08 -39.20 -4.77
C ASN A 330 32.51 -39.55 -4.35
N LYS A 331 32.81 -40.85 -4.24
CA LYS A 331 34.14 -41.34 -3.83
C LYS A 331 35.27 -40.82 -4.72
N SER A 332 35.03 -40.63 -6.02
CA SER A 332 36.02 -40.08 -6.94
C SER A 332 36.29 -38.61 -6.66
N ASP A 333 35.24 -37.82 -6.47
CA ASP A 333 35.36 -36.39 -6.16
C ASP A 333 36.00 -36.22 -4.78
N MET A 334 35.63 -37.06 -3.81
CA MET A 334 36.22 -37.04 -2.47
C MET A 334 37.72 -37.34 -2.49
N LYS A 335 38.15 -38.32 -3.27
CA LYS A 335 39.56 -38.63 -3.46
C LYS A 335 40.30 -37.43 -4.08
N SER A 336 39.74 -36.82 -5.11
CA SER A 336 40.28 -35.61 -5.74
C SER A 336 40.42 -34.46 -4.72
N THR A 337 39.42 -34.28 -3.85
CA THR A 337 39.43 -33.26 -2.79
C THR A 337 40.49 -33.55 -1.73
N LEU A 338 40.65 -34.79 -1.29
CA LEU A 338 41.72 -35.17 -0.35
C LEU A 338 43.11 -34.88 -0.95
N GLU A 339 43.31 -35.15 -2.25
CA GLU A 339 44.56 -34.82 -2.95
C GLU A 339 44.77 -33.30 -3.08
N GLN A 340 43.71 -32.53 -3.31
CA GLN A 340 43.77 -31.06 -3.30
C GLN A 340 44.19 -30.54 -1.92
N TRP A 341 43.68 -31.15 -0.84
CA TRP A 341 44.07 -30.81 0.51
C TRP A 341 45.53 -31.13 0.80
N ASP A 342 46.09 -32.24 0.30
CA ASP A 342 47.54 -32.50 0.43
C ASP A 342 48.36 -31.38 -0.20
N ARG A 343 47.95 -30.91 -1.39
CA ARG A 343 48.62 -29.80 -2.06
C ARG A 343 48.51 -28.50 -1.25
N ALA A 344 47.34 -28.23 -0.68
CA ALA A 344 47.13 -27.05 0.16
C ALA A 344 47.98 -27.11 1.44
N ILE A 345 48.05 -28.26 2.11
CA ILE A 345 48.84 -28.47 3.34
C ILE A 345 50.33 -28.18 3.09
N VAL A 346 50.86 -28.63 1.96
CA VAL A 346 52.27 -28.37 1.58
C VAL A 346 52.53 -26.87 1.35
N GLN A 347 51.52 -26.12 0.93
CA GLN A 347 51.63 -24.68 0.65
C GLN A 347 51.40 -23.79 1.89
N LEU A 348 50.96 -24.36 3.03
CA LEU A 348 50.79 -23.61 4.26
C LEU A 348 52.15 -23.12 4.78
N SER A 349 52.30 -21.81 4.92
CA SER A 349 53.47 -21.16 5.50
C SER A 349 53.35 -21.11 7.03
N THR A 350 53.21 -22.27 7.68
CA THR A 350 52.92 -22.40 9.12
C THR A 350 53.97 -23.24 9.85
N ASP A 351 53.88 -23.32 11.19
CA ASP A 351 54.77 -24.18 11.98
C ASP A 351 54.62 -25.65 11.55
N GLN A 352 55.74 -26.38 11.56
CA GLN A 352 55.79 -27.81 11.27
C GLN A 352 54.90 -28.61 12.23
N HIS A 353 54.68 -28.12 13.46
CA HIS A 353 53.74 -28.73 14.40
C HIS A 353 52.29 -28.69 13.90
N ASP A 354 51.84 -27.54 13.40
CA ASP A 354 50.47 -27.35 12.89
C ASP A 354 50.23 -28.19 11.63
N ILE A 355 51.22 -28.26 10.74
CA ILE A 355 51.18 -29.09 9.53
C ILE A 355 50.99 -30.57 9.90
N GLU A 356 51.71 -31.08 10.91
CA GLU A 356 51.55 -32.46 11.35
C GLU A 356 50.20 -32.72 12.01
N ASN A 357 49.66 -31.75 12.76
CA ASN A 357 48.31 -31.84 13.32
C ASN A 357 47.25 -31.92 12.21
N ILE A 358 47.34 -31.05 11.19
CA ILE A 358 46.43 -31.06 10.04
C ILE A 358 46.50 -32.39 9.28
N LYS A 359 47.70 -32.93 9.03
CA LYS A 359 47.88 -34.24 8.40
C LYS A 359 47.24 -35.36 9.21
N LYS A 360 47.39 -35.32 10.55
CA LYS A 360 46.79 -36.31 11.45
C LYS A 360 45.26 -36.26 11.40
N LEU A 361 44.67 -35.07 11.45
CA LEU A 361 43.22 -34.87 11.34
C LEU A 361 42.69 -35.31 9.97
N LYS A 362 43.40 -34.96 8.90
CA LYS A 362 43.04 -35.41 7.54
C LYS A 362 43.05 -36.93 7.45
N LYS A 363 44.09 -37.58 8.00
CA LYS A 363 44.18 -39.04 8.01
C LYS A 363 43.03 -39.67 8.78
N ALA A 364 42.75 -39.18 10.00
CA ALA A 364 41.63 -39.68 10.81
C ALA A 364 40.28 -39.54 10.08
N PHE A 365 40.08 -38.43 9.37
CA PHE A 365 38.90 -38.22 8.54
C PHE A 365 38.85 -39.17 7.34
N SER A 366 39.96 -39.36 6.63
CA SER A 366 40.05 -40.29 5.49
C SER A 366 39.75 -41.72 5.91
N ASP A 367 40.35 -42.16 7.03
CA ASP A 367 40.13 -43.49 7.60
C ASP A 367 38.65 -43.67 7.99
N SER A 368 38.05 -42.68 8.66
CA SER A 368 36.63 -42.68 9.04
C SER A 368 35.68 -42.67 7.82
N TYR A 369 36.06 -41.98 6.75
CA TYR A 369 35.30 -41.94 5.50
C TYR A 369 35.34 -43.28 4.77
N GLU A 370 36.50 -43.94 4.72
CA GLU A 370 36.67 -45.24 4.07
C GLU A 370 35.98 -46.40 4.81
N GLU A 371 35.86 -46.30 6.14
CA GLU A 371 35.10 -47.26 6.96
C GLU A 371 33.60 -47.23 6.69
N ASN A 372 33.05 -46.14 6.14
CA ASN A 372 31.67 -46.09 5.69
C ASN A 372 31.53 -46.80 4.34
N SER A 373 30.83 -47.92 4.32
CA SER A 373 30.44 -48.58 3.07
C SER A 373 29.54 -47.62 2.27
N PHE A 374 30.09 -47.05 1.21
CA PHE A 374 29.37 -46.17 0.29
C PHE A 374 28.17 -46.88 -0.38
N GLU A 375 28.18 -48.22 -0.39
CA GLU A 375 27.09 -49.12 -0.80
C GLU A 375 25.81 -48.93 0.03
N ASP A 376 25.94 -48.70 1.35
CA ASP A 376 24.78 -48.47 2.23
C ASP A 376 24.04 -47.17 1.85
N PHE A 377 24.77 -46.16 1.39
CA PHE A 377 24.23 -44.86 1.01
C PHE A 377 23.38 -44.92 -0.27
N LEU A 378 23.87 -45.64 -1.30
CA LEU A 378 23.12 -45.84 -2.55
C LEU A 378 21.88 -46.72 -2.35
N SER A 379 21.92 -47.67 -1.41
CA SER A 379 20.79 -48.54 -1.09
C SER A 379 19.61 -47.79 -0.44
N LEU A 380 19.90 -46.76 0.38
CA LEU A 380 18.91 -45.90 1.02
C LEU A 380 18.24 -44.93 0.04
N ARG A 381 18.97 -44.43 -0.97
CA ARG A 381 18.42 -43.56 -2.02
C ARG A 381 17.52 -44.31 -3.01
N ARG A 382 17.70 -45.61 -3.20
CA ARG A 382 16.79 -46.44 -4.02
C ARG A 382 15.48 -46.81 -3.31
N ARG A 383 15.36 -46.57 -2.00
CA ARG A 383 14.19 -46.91 -1.16
C ARG A 383 13.31 -45.71 -0.82
N ARG A 384 13.72 -44.49 -1.14
CA ARG A 384 12.91 -43.26 -1.09
C ARG A 384 12.61 -42.81 -2.51
#